data_AF-A0A7W0GU22-F1
#
_entry.id   AF-A0A7W0GU22-F1
#
_cell.length_a   1.000
_cell.length_b   1.000
_cell.length_c   1.000
_cell.angle_alpha   90.00
_cell.angle_beta   90.00
_cell.angle_gamma   90.00
#
_symmetry.space_group_name_H-M   'P 1'
#
loop_
_entity.id
_entity.type
_entity.pdbx_description
1 polymer ?
#
loop_
_entity_poly.entity_id
_entity_poly.type
_entity_poly.pdbx_seq_one_letter_code
_entity_poly.pdbx_strand_id
1 'polypeptide(L)' 'MDEERFNISLRKLLKQFGVTAQREVEKAVRTGLESGALAGRESLPARATLRIEGLPTEIVVDGRIELA' A
#
# COMPACT_ATOMS: atom_id res chain seq x y z
N MET A 1 -24.60 -9.62 12.18
CA MET A 1 -23.15 -9.40 12.27
C MET A 1 -22.91 -8.45 13.43
N ASP A 2 -21.91 -8.70 14.26
CA ASP A 2 -21.47 -7.69 15.25
C ASP A 2 -20.71 -6.59 14.49
N GLU A 3 -21.36 -5.45 14.29
CA GLU A 3 -20.83 -4.34 13.50
C GLU A 3 -19.61 -3.70 14.14
N GLU A 4 -19.56 -3.63 15.47
CA GLU A 4 -18.42 -3.05 16.18
C GLU A 4 -17.19 -3.94 16.02
N ARG A 5 -17.34 -5.25 16.27
CA ARG A 5 -16.27 -6.23 16.08
C ARG A 5 -15.80 -6.28 14.63
N PHE A 6 -16.73 -6.24 13.67
CA PHE A 6 -16.41 -6.20 12.25
C PHE A 6 -15.60 -4.95 11.91
N ASN A 7 -16.06 -3.76 12.28
CA ASN A 7 -15.39 -2.49 11.97
C ASN A 7 -14.00 -2.39 12.62
N ILE A 8 -13.87 -2.80 13.88
CA ILE A 8 -12.57 -2.80 14.58
C ILE A 8 -11.59 -3.74 13.89
N SER A 9 -12.00 -4.97 13.56
CA SER A 9 -11.13 -5.96 12.94
C SER A 9 -10.71 -5.54 11.52
N LEU A 10 -11.64 -5.00 10.71
CA LEU A 10 -11.34 -4.46 9.39
C LEU A 10 -10.36 -3.28 9.46
N ARG A 11 -10.60 -2.30 10.34
CA ARG A 11 -9.69 -1.16 10.52
C ARG A 11 -8.30 -1.60 10.95
N LYS A 12 -8.20 -2.59 11.85
CA LYS A 12 -6.91 -3.14 12.28
C LYS A 12 -6.15 -3.76 11.10
N LEU A 13 -6.81 -4.56 10.26
CA LEU A 13 -6.22 -5.14 9.06
C LEU A 13 -5.72 -4.05 8.10
N LEU A 14 -6.58 -3.09 7.76
CA LEU A 14 -6.23 -2.01 6.82
C LEU A 14 -5.07 -1.15 7.34
N LYS A 15 -5.05 -0.86 8.65
CA LYS A 15 -3.94 -0.12 9.28
C LYS A 15 -2.64 -0.91 9.21
N GLN A 16 -2.67 -2.20 9.51
CA GLN A 16 -1.49 -3.06 9.42
C GLN A 16 -0.98 -3.12 7.98
N PHE A 17 -1.88 -3.36 7.01
CA PHE A 17 -1.54 -3.37 5.59
C PHE A 17 -0.88 -2.06 5.15
N GLY A 18 -1.49 -0.91 5.47
CA GLY A 18 -0.96 0.40 5.08
C GLY A 18 0.44 0.67 5.65
N VAL A 19 0.66 0.40 6.94
CA VAL A 19 1.98 0.60 7.59
C VAL A 19 3.04 -0.33 7.00
N THR A 20 2.71 -1.60 6.76
CA THR A 20 3.63 -2.55 6.14
C THR A 20 3.96 -2.14 4.71
N ALA A 21 2.96 -1.83 3.88
CA ALA A 21 3.15 -1.40 2.50
C ALA A 21 4.02 -0.15 2.43
N GLN A 22 3.76 0.84 3.28
CA GLN A 22 4.56 2.07 3.33
C GLN A 22 6.04 1.77 3.59
N ARG A 23 6.35 0.95 4.61
CA ARG A 23 7.75 0.61 4.95
C ARG A 23 8.48 -0.09 3.81
N GLU A 24 7.82 -1.04 3.15
CA GLU A 24 8.41 -1.76 2.03
C GLU A 24 8.64 -0.85 0.81
N VAL A 25 7.68 0.03 0.51
CA VAL A 25 7.83 1.04 -0.55
C VAL A 25 8.99 1.99 -0.24
N GLU A 26 9.07 2.54 0.97
CA GLU A 26 10.17 3.42 1.38
C GLU A 26 11.54 2.74 1.28
N LYS A 27 11.62 1.47 1.67
CA LYS A 27 12.85 0.67 1.55
C LYS A 27 13.22 0.47 0.08
N ALA A 28 12.27 0.08 -0.77
CA ALA A 28 12.51 -0.13 -2.19
C ALA A 28 12.93 1.16 -2.90
N VAL A 29 12.27 2.29 -2.61
CA VAL A 29 12.64 3.60 -3.13
C VAL A 29 14.05 3.97 -2.70
N ARG A 30 14.40 3.80 -1.41
CA ARG A 30 15.75 4.07 -0.90
C ARG A 30 16.81 3.26 -1.63
N THR A 31 16.61 1.96 -1.79
CA THR A 31 17.53 1.09 -2.55
C THR A 31 17.61 1.51 -4.02
N GLY A 32 16.51 1.93 -4.63
CA GLY A 32 16.49 2.47 -5.99
C GLY A 32 17.33 3.74 -6.14
N LEU A 33 17.26 4.65 -5.16
CA LEU A 33 18.08 5.86 -5.13
C LEU A 33 19.57 5.53 -4.92
N GLU A 34 19.88 4.66 -3.96
CA GLU A 34 21.27 4.26 -3.63
C GLU A 34 21.96 3.54 -4.81
N SER A 35 21.20 2.74 -5.58
CA SER A 35 21.71 2.07 -6.78
C SER A 35 21.75 2.95 -8.02
N GLY A 36 21.19 4.17 -7.97
CA GLY A 36 21.04 5.05 -9.13
C GLY A 36 19.97 4.62 -10.13
N ALA A 37 19.14 3.64 -9.80
CA ALA A 37 18.00 3.23 -10.61
C ALA A 37 16.85 4.25 -10.57
N LEU A 38 16.77 5.05 -9.51
CA LEU A 38 15.88 6.20 -9.36
C LEU A 38 16.70 7.47 -9.20
N ALA A 39 16.27 8.55 -9.82
CA ALA A 39 16.87 9.88 -9.74
C ALA A 39 16.27 10.74 -8.61
N GLY A 40 15.19 10.29 -7.96
CA GLY A 40 14.55 10.98 -6.83
C GLY A 40 13.67 12.15 -7.22
N ARG A 41 13.26 12.21 -8.49
CA ARG A 41 12.37 13.26 -9.04
C ARG A 41 11.23 12.68 -9.87
N GLU A 42 11.12 11.36 -9.87
CA GLU A 42 10.09 10.64 -10.58
C GLU A 42 8.76 10.72 -9.86
N SER A 43 7.71 10.61 -10.66
CA SER A 43 6.37 10.31 -10.21
C SER A 43 6.10 8.84 -10.56
N LEU A 44 6.06 7.97 -9.55
CA LEU A 44 5.90 6.53 -9.75
C LEU A 44 4.40 6.18 -9.79
N PRO A 45 3.88 5.59 -10.89
CA PRO A 45 2.53 5.06 -10.89
C PRO A 45 2.44 3.91 -9.88
N ALA A 46 1.40 3.92 -9.05
CA ALA A 46 1.20 2.94 -8.00
C ALA A 46 -0.19 2.31 -8.16
N ARG A 47 -0.26 1.01 -7.89
CA ARG A 47 -1.50 0.23 -7.79
C ARG A 47 -1.47 -0.59 -6.51
N ALA A 48 -2.44 -0.38 -5.64
CA ALA A 48 -2.67 -1.20 -4.47
C ALA A 48 -3.87 -2.11 -4.73
N THR A 49 -3.68 -3.41 -4.49
CA THR A 49 -4.73 -4.42 -4.61
C THR A 49 -4.97 -5.08 -3.26
N LEU A 50 -6.22 -5.09 -2.80
CA LEU A 50 -6.64 -5.82 -1.61
C LEU A 50 -7.65 -6.89 -2.01
N ARG A 51 -7.30 -8.13 -1.70
CA ARG A 51 -8.16 -9.30 -1.86
C ARG A 51 -8.47 -9.88 -0.48
N ILE A 52 -9.76 -10.13 -0.23
CA ILE A 52 -10.23 -10.80 0.98
C ILE A 52 -10.79 -12.15 0.54
N GLU A 53 -10.21 -13.24 1.03
CA GLU A 53 -10.71 -14.57 0.73
C GLU A 53 -12.16 -14.74 1.19
N GLY A 54 -12.98 -15.37 0.35
CA GLY A 54 -14.42 -15.50 0.58
C GLY A 54 -15.24 -14.28 0.17
N LEU A 55 -14.62 -13.16 -0.22
CA LEU A 55 -15.30 -12.07 -0.92
C LEU A 55 -15.02 -12.15 -2.43
N PRO A 56 -16.02 -11.98 -3.29
CA PRO A 56 -15.84 -12.05 -4.74
C PRO A 56 -15.11 -10.82 -5.31
N THR A 57 -15.01 -9.75 -4.52
CA THR A 57 -14.54 -8.45 -5.00
C THR A 57 -13.06 -8.26 -4.70
N GLU A 58 -12.31 -7.93 -5.74
CA GLU A 58 -10.97 -7.36 -5.63
C GLU A 58 -11.07 -5.84 -5.55
N ILE A 59 -10.42 -5.24 -4.56
CA ILE A 59 -10.39 -3.79 -4.38
C ILE A 59 -9.08 -3.28 -4.96
N VAL A 60 -9.17 -2.40 -5.96
CA VAL A 60 -8.02 -1.79 -6.62
C VAL A 60 -8.04 -0.29 -6.39
N VAL A 61 -6.89 0.25 -5.95
CA VAL A 61 -6.67 1.68 -5.79
C VAL A 61 -5.44 2.07 -6.60
N ASP A 62 -5.65 2.91 -7.61
CA ASP A 62 -4.58 3.47 -8.43
C ASP A 62 -4.18 4.86 -7.91
N GLY A 63 -2.90 5.19 -8.03
CA GLY A 63 -2.35 6.46 -7.56
C GLY A 63 -0.96 6.74 -8.11
N ARG A 64 -0.33 7.78 -7.58
CA ARG A 64 1.04 8.17 -7.91
C ARG A 64 1.81 8.49 -6.64
N ILE A 65 3.09 8.15 -6.62
CA ILE A 65 4.02 8.47 -5.55
C ILE A 65 5.03 9.47 -6.11
N GLU A 66 4.96 10.70 -5.62
CA GLU A 66 5.89 11.77 -5.98
C GLU A 66 7.15 11.65 -5.11
N LEU A 67 8.33 11.62 -5.75
CA LEU A 67 9.62 11.60 -5.05
C LEU A 67 10.22 13.01 -4.83
N ALA A 68 9.64 14.04 -5.46
CA ALA A 68 10.02 15.45 -5.34
C ALA A 68 8.80 16.37 -5.38
#